data_AF-A0A6A6JJ48-F1
#
_entry.id   AF-A0A6A6JJ48-F1
#
_cell.length_a   1.000
_cell.length_b   1.000
_cell.length_c   1.000
_cell.angle_alpha   90.00
_cell.angle_beta   90.00
_cell.angle_gamma   90.00
#
_symmetry.space_group_name_H-M   'P 1'
#
loop_
_entity.id
_entity.type
_entity.pdbx_description
1 polymer ?
#
loop_
_entity_poly.entity_id
_entity_poly.type
_entity_poly.pdbx_seq_one_letter_code
_entity_poly.pdbx_strand_id
1 'polypeptide(L)'
;LFYRAWHTAFTKLNIMAGFEATGLSPLNAEVILQRFKLKEVERPSSSESTSSHENEKLCEALYYEKRRRQRGKPLLLEAPAEYHGGAVFWSPTKQRAKELQKQEKQAILKERARLRVLAKEVRLQQKEDQAREREERRIAKQVEKQLHQDQQAFKK
;
A
#
# COMPACT_ATOMS: atom_id res chain seq x y z
N LEU A 1 33.26 38.19 -38.86
CA LEU A 1 33.21 36.73 -38.57
C LEU A 1 31.86 36.11 -38.92
N PHE A 2 30.74 36.68 -38.44
CA PHE A 2 29.37 36.16 -38.70
C PHE A 2 29.01 35.96 -40.18
N TYR A 3 29.29 36.93 -41.05
CA TYR A 3 28.90 36.87 -42.47
C TYR A 3 29.52 35.69 -43.24
N ARG A 4 30.78 35.33 -42.95
CA ARG A 4 31.44 34.16 -43.57
C ARG A 4 30.82 32.85 -43.09
N ALA A 5 30.56 32.75 -41.78
CA ALA A 5 29.90 31.58 -41.19
C ALA A 5 28.46 31.40 -41.72
N TRP A 6 27.74 32.50 -41.96
CA TRP A 6 26.38 32.48 -42.50
C TRP A 6 26.35 31.87 -43.91
N HIS A 7 27.20 32.33 -44.82
CA HIS A 7 27.28 31.82 -46.19
C HIS A 7 27.73 30.36 -46.26
N THR A 8 28.53 29.90 -45.29
CA THR A 8 28.90 28.48 -45.20
C THR A 8 27.79 27.60 -44.61
N ALA A 9 26.99 28.14 -43.68
CA ALA A 9 25.93 27.38 -43.00
C ALA A 9 24.66 27.28 -43.85
N PHE A 10 24.19 28.40 -44.43
CA PHE A 10 22.95 28.49 -45.20
C PHE A 10 23.15 28.12 -46.67
N THR A 11 23.75 26.95 -46.92
CA THR A 11 23.79 26.35 -48.25
C THR A 11 22.58 25.44 -48.44
N LYS A 12 22.11 25.32 -49.69
CA LYS A 12 20.99 24.42 -50.03
C LYS A 12 21.24 22.99 -49.52
N LEU A 13 22.48 22.51 -49.59
CA LEU A 13 22.86 21.18 -49.12
C LEU A 13 22.65 21.03 -47.61
N ASN A 14 23.14 21.96 -46.81
CA ASN A 14 22.98 21.90 -45.34
C ASN A 14 21.51 22.04 -44.92
N ILE A 15 20.76 22.89 -45.61
CA ILE A 15 19.33 23.07 -45.36
C ILE A 15 18.57 21.76 -45.63
N MET A 16 18.83 21.11 -46.77
CA MET A 16 18.22 19.81 -47.11
C MET A 16 18.63 18.70 -46.15
N ALA A 17 19.90 18.65 -45.73
CA ALA A 17 20.39 17.68 -44.75
C ALA A 17 19.69 17.83 -43.38
N GLY A 18 19.40 19.07 -42.95
CA GLY A 18 18.61 19.32 -41.74
C GLY A 18 17.18 18.78 -41.82
N PHE A 19 16.53 18.95 -42.98
CA PHE A 19 15.18 18.38 -43.19
C PHE A 19 15.19 16.85 -43.26
N GLU A 20 16.24 16.25 -43.82
CA GLU A 20 16.42 14.80 -43.86
C GLU A 20 16.61 14.21 -42.45
N ALA A 21 17.44 14.84 -41.62
CA ALA A 21 17.67 14.44 -40.24
C ALA A 21 16.40 14.49 -39.38
N THR A 22 15.54 15.50 -39.59
CA THR A 22 14.24 15.58 -38.90
C THR A 22 13.23 14.55 -39.42
N GLY A 23 13.45 13.99 -40.61
CA GLY A 23 12.54 13.07 -41.29
C GLY A 23 11.30 13.77 -41.86
N LEU A 24 11.36 15.09 -42.04
CA LEU A 24 10.27 15.90 -42.59
C LEU A 24 10.33 15.97 -44.12
N SER A 25 11.53 15.94 -44.70
CA SER A 25 11.73 15.98 -46.16
C SER A 25 12.94 15.13 -46.58
N PRO A 26 12.85 14.35 -47.67
CA PRO A 26 11.65 14.13 -48.49
C PRO A 26 10.56 13.37 -47.72
N LEU A 27 9.30 13.57 -48.10
CA LEU A 27 8.14 12.81 -47.60
C LEU A 27 8.22 11.36 -48.08
N ASN A 28 9.18 10.61 -47.55
CA ASN A 28 9.38 9.21 -47.86
C ASN A 28 8.69 8.36 -46.79
N ALA A 29 7.62 7.69 -47.18
CA ALA A 29 6.83 6.83 -46.31
C ALA A 29 7.67 5.71 -45.68
N GLU A 30 8.68 5.18 -46.37
CA GLU A 30 9.50 4.07 -45.85
C GLU A 30 10.31 4.47 -44.62
N VAL A 31 10.87 5.68 -44.61
CA VAL A 31 11.66 6.21 -43.48
C VAL A 31 10.75 6.44 -42.26
N ILE A 32 9.52 6.90 -42.50
CA ILE A 32 8.51 7.07 -41.45
C ILE A 32 8.11 5.69 -40.90
N LEU A 33 7.84 4.72 -41.77
CA LEU A 33 7.44 3.37 -41.39
C LEU A 33 8.54 2.64 -40.61
N GLN A 34 9.82 2.87 -40.93
CA GLN A 34 10.95 2.31 -40.17
C GLN A 34 10.97 2.75 -38.70
N ARG A 35 10.49 3.96 -38.36
CA ARG A 35 10.38 4.41 -36.95
C ARG A 35 9.33 3.63 -36.15
N PHE A 36 8.32 3.10 -36.83
CA PHE A 36 7.22 2.34 -36.23
C PHE A 36 7.40 0.83 -36.34
N LYS A 37 8.44 0.35 -37.02
CA LYS A 37 8.89 -1.05 -36.90
C LYS A 37 9.48 -1.21 -35.50
N LEU A 38 8.59 -1.41 -34.54
CA LEU A 38 8.91 -1.79 -33.18
C LEU A 38 9.83 -3.01 -33.23
N LYS A 39 11.02 -2.90 -32.62
CA LYS A 39 11.72 -4.09 -32.13
C LYS A 39 10.70 -4.87 -31.31
N GLU A 40 10.46 -6.13 -31.66
CA GLU A 40 9.64 -7.04 -30.86
C GLU A 40 10.30 -7.21 -29.49
N VAL A 41 10.08 -6.26 -28.60
CA VAL A 41 10.31 -6.41 -27.17
C VAL A 41 9.00 -6.97 -26.67
N GLU A 42 9.03 -8.25 -26.29
CA GLU A 42 7.91 -8.96 -25.68
C GLU A 42 7.26 -8.05 -24.64
N ARG A 43 6.01 -7.67 -24.90
CA ARG A 43 5.21 -6.84 -24.00
C ARG A 43 5.00 -7.64 -22.71
N PRO A 44 5.55 -7.23 -21.54
CA PRO A 44 5.24 -7.94 -20.31
C PRO A 44 3.74 -7.85 -20.06
N SER A 45 3.13 -9.00 -19.75
CA SER A 45 1.70 -9.16 -19.51
C SER A 45 1.20 -8.07 -18.54
N SER A 46 0.36 -7.18 -19.07
CA SER A 46 -0.10 -5.95 -18.42
C SER A 46 -0.95 -6.17 -17.17
N SER A 47 -1.33 -7.41 -16.85
CA SER A 47 -2.31 -7.70 -15.81
C SER A 47 -1.72 -7.86 -14.42
N GLU A 48 -0.43 -8.15 -14.28
CA GLU A 48 0.18 -8.45 -12.96
C GLU A 48 1.02 -7.27 -12.42
N SER A 49 1.56 -6.44 -13.31
CA SER A 49 2.38 -5.27 -12.96
C SER A 49 1.56 -4.04 -12.57
N THR A 50 0.32 -3.91 -13.05
CA THR A 50 -0.54 -2.74 -12.75
C THR A 50 -1.14 -2.82 -11.35
N SER A 51 -1.60 -4.00 -10.93
CA SER A 51 -2.25 -4.18 -9.62
C SER A 51 -1.31 -3.85 -8.46
N SER A 52 -0.08 -4.35 -8.51
CA SER A 52 0.94 -4.08 -7.48
C SER A 52 1.26 -2.59 -7.39
N HIS A 53 1.40 -1.93 -8.55
CA HIS A 53 1.71 -0.50 -8.64
C HIS A 53 0.53 0.39 -8.22
N GLU A 54 -0.70 -0.02 -8.51
CA GLU A 54 -1.93 0.64 -8.06
C GLU A 54 -2.08 0.54 -6.54
N ASN A 55 -1.84 -0.64 -5.96
CA ASN A 55 -1.87 -0.85 -4.52
C ASN A 55 -0.83 0.00 -3.78
N GLU A 56 0.37 0.13 -4.36
CA GLU A 56 1.44 0.98 -3.82
C GLU A 56 1.05 2.46 -3.84
N LYS A 57 0.52 2.95 -4.97
CA LYS A 57 -0.01 4.32 -5.11
C LYS A 57 -1.17 4.60 -4.16
N LEU A 58 -2.06 3.63 -3.93
CA LEU A 58 -3.16 3.74 -2.97
C LEU A 58 -2.62 3.82 -1.54
N CYS A 59 -1.65 2.98 -1.18
CA CYS A 59 -0.98 3.04 0.11
C CYS A 59 -0.32 4.40 0.35
N GLU A 60 0.37 4.93 -0.66
CA GLU A 60 1.03 6.22 -0.63
C GLU A 60 0.02 7.38 -0.49
N ALA A 61 -1.07 7.35 -1.25
CA ALA A 61 -2.16 8.31 -1.14
C ALA A 61 -2.78 8.31 0.26
N LEU A 62 -3.06 7.13 0.84
CA LEU A 62 -3.57 7.01 2.21
C LEU A 62 -2.57 7.51 3.25
N TYR A 63 -1.27 7.28 3.06
CA TYR A 63 -0.24 7.79 3.95
C TYR A 63 -0.22 9.33 3.96
N TYR A 64 -0.21 9.96 2.79
CA TYR A 64 -0.24 11.42 2.68
C TYR A 64 -1.55 12.02 3.17
N GLU A 65 -2.68 11.34 2.92
CA GLU A 65 -3.99 11.73 3.40
C GLU A 65 -4.08 11.68 4.93
N LYS A 66 -3.56 10.62 5.55
CA LYS A 66 -3.43 10.51 7.00
C LYS A 66 -2.51 11.57 7.60
N ARG A 67 -1.42 11.94 6.91
CA ARG A 67 -0.57 13.07 7.31
C ARG A 67 -1.27 14.41 7.15
N ARG A 68 -2.10 14.57 6.12
CA ARG A 68 -2.92 15.77 5.89
C ARG A 68 -4.02 15.91 6.93
N ARG A 69 -4.68 14.81 7.31
CA ARG A 69 -5.65 14.74 8.43
C ARG A 69 -4.98 14.94 9.79
N GLN A 70 -3.68 14.65 9.92
CA GLN A 70 -2.87 15.00 11.10
C GLN A 70 -2.55 16.51 11.21
N ARG A 71 -3.12 17.40 10.37
CA ARG A 71 -3.03 18.86 10.55
C ARG A 71 -3.57 19.25 11.93
N GLY A 72 -2.64 19.33 12.90
CA GLY A 72 -2.77 19.93 14.22
C GLY A 72 -3.76 19.26 15.16
N LYS A 73 -3.41 19.16 16.45
CA LYS A 73 -4.47 19.15 17.47
C LYS A 73 -5.28 20.44 17.26
N PRO A 74 -6.62 20.39 17.27
CA PRO A 74 -7.39 21.63 17.27
C PRO A 74 -6.85 22.49 18.41
N LEU A 75 -6.59 23.77 18.12
CA LEU A 75 -6.25 24.71 19.18
C LEU A 75 -7.44 24.72 20.12
N LEU A 76 -7.28 24.10 21.29
CA LEU A 76 -8.29 24.18 22.33
C LEU A 76 -8.34 25.65 22.74
N LEU A 77 -9.40 26.34 22.33
CA LEU A 77 -9.67 27.72 22.73
C LEU A 77 -9.91 27.82 24.24
N GLU A 78 -10.26 26.69 24.87
CA GLU A 78 -10.32 26.55 26.31
C GLU A 78 -8.92 26.47 26.92
N ALA A 79 -8.61 27.48 27.73
CA ALA A 79 -7.43 27.46 28.57
C ALA A 79 -7.53 26.29 29.57
N PRO A 80 -6.43 25.55 29.83
CA PRO A 80 -6.40 24.59 30.91
C PRO A 80 -6.88 25.19 32.23
N ALA A 81 -7.52 24.40 33.09
CA ALA A 81 -8.02 24.86 34.41
C ALA A 81 -6.93 25.54 35.28
N GLU A 82 -5.66 25.25 35.00
CA GLU A 82 -4.48 25.81 35.65
C GLU A 82 -3.63 26.61 34.64
N TYR A 83 -4.26 27.55 33.93
CA TYR A 83 -3.61 28.41 32.94
C TYR A 83 -3.49 29.83 33.47
N HIS A 84 -2.32 30.17 34.01
CA HIS A 84 -2.05 31.49 34.61
C HIS A 84 -1.66 32.58 33.59
N GLY A 85 -1.98 32.41 32.30
CA GLY A 85 -1.76 33.44 31.27
C GLY A 85 -0.30 33.88 31.04
N GLY A 86 0.69 33.18 31.62
CA GLY A 86 2.11 33.50 31.54
C GLY A 86 2.93 32.50 30.72
N ALA A 87 4.22 32.78 30.55
CA ALA A 87 5.17 31.85 29.94
C ALA A 87 5.12 30.48 30.65
N VAL A 88 4.91 29.40 29.88
CA VAL A 88 4.90 28.03 30.41
C VAL A 88 6.33 27.66 30.77
N PHE A 89 6.69 27.82 32.06
CA PHE A 89 8.00 27.47 32.58
C PHE A 89 8.18 25.94 32.57
N TRP A 90 9.13 25.45 31.76
CA TRP A 90 9.51 24.03 31.70
C TRP A 90 10.44 23.69 32.87
N SER A 91 9.91 23.71 34.10
CA SER A 91 10.66 23.25 35.27
C SER A 91 11.05 21.76 35.12
N PRO A 92 12.15 21.33 35.74
CA PRO A 92 12.59 19.92 35.72
C PRO A 92 11.50 18.94 36.18
N THR A 93 10.63 19.35 37.11
CA THR A 93 9.49 18.55 37.58
C THR A 93 8.44 18.33 36.49
N LYS A 94 8.11 19.37 35.70
CA LYS A 94 7.17 19.24 34.57
C LYS A 94 7.72 18.40 33.43
N GLN A 95 9.04 18.46 33.18
CA GLN A 95 9.69 17.60 32.18
C GLN A 95 9.56 16.12 32.56
N ARG A 96 9.87 15.76 33.82
CA ARG A 96 9.71 14.39 34.33
C ARG A 96 8.27 13.90 34.24
N ALA A 97 7.28 14.71 34.61
CA ALA A 97 5.87 14.34 34.51
C ALA A 97 5.44 14.01 33.06
N LYS A 98 5.92 14.78 32.09
CA LYS A 98 5.66 14.53 30.66
C LYS A 98 6.35 13.27 30.16
N GLU A 99 7.57 12.99 30.63
CA GLU A 99 8.30 11.76 30.32
C GLU A 99 7.58 10.54 30.87
N LEU A 100 7.11 10.59 32.11
CA LEU A 100 6.28 9.54 32.72
C LEU A 100 5.00 9.29 31.92
N GLN A 101 4.26 10.34 31.56
CA GLN A 101 3.07 10.20 30.70
C GLN A 101 3.40 9.57 29.34
N LYS A 102 4.56 9.88 28.76
CA LYS A 102 5.02 9.27 27.51
C LYS A 102 5.34 7.80 27.72
N GLN A 103 6.01 7.44 28.80
CA GLN A 103 6.33 6.05 29.17
C GLN A 103 5.06 5.23 29.44
N GLU A 104 4.11 5.76 30.21
CA GLU A 104 2.81 5.12 30.47
C GLU A 104 2.05 4.84 29.17
N LYS A 105 1.95 5.84 28.28
CA LYS A 105 1.34 5.65 26.96
C LYS A 105 2.05 4.57 26.15
N GLN A 106 3.38 4.53 26.18
CA GLN A 106 4.14 3.48 25.50
C GLN A 106 3.89 2.11 26.13
N ALA A 107 3.79 2.01 27.44
CA ALA A 107 3.48 0.77 28.15
C ALA A 107 2.08 0.26 27.79
N ILE A 108 1.06 1.13 27.81
CA ILE A 108 -0.31 0.79 27.40
C ILE A 108 -0.35 0.28 25.96
N LEU A 109 0.38 0.92 25.05
CA LEU A 109 0.46 0.48 23.65
C LEU A 109 1.11 -0.90 23.51
N LYS A 110 2.17 -1.17 24.28
CA LYS A 110 2.84 -2.49 24.31
C LYS A 110 1.91 -3.57 24.86
N GLU A 111 1.22 -3.30 25.97
CA GLU A 111 0.23 -4.22 26.54
C GLU A 111 -0.91 -4.50 25.56
N ARG A 112 -1.44 -3.47 24.91
CA ARG A 112 -2.46 -3.65 23.87
C ARG A 112 -1.96 -4.50 22.71
N ALA A 113 -0.70 -4.36 22.30
CA ALA A 113 -0.12 -5.19 21.25
C ALA A 113 0.00 -6.66 21.70
N ARG A 114 0.42 -6.92 22.94
CA ARG A 114 0.46 -8.27 23.53
C ARG A 114 -0.93 -8.91 23.57
N LEU A 115 -1.93 -8.19 24.06
CA LEU A 115 -3.32 -8.67 24.10
C LEU A 115 -3.86 -8.98 22.71
N ARG A 116 -3.48 -8.23 21.67
CA ARG A 116 -3.88 -8.54 20.29
C ARG A 116 -3.28 -9.84 19.78
N VAL A 117 -2.05 -10.17 20.17
CA VAL A 117 -1.42 -11.46 19.81
C VAL A 117 -2.12 -12.59 20.54
N LEU A 118 -2.32 -12.47 21.84
CA LEU A 118 -3.04 -13.48 22.64
C LEU A 118 -4.46 -13.71 22.13
N ALA A 119 -5.19 -12.65 21.79
CA ALA A 119 -6.55 -12.76 21.24
C ALA A 119 -6.58 -13.45 19.86
N LYS A 120 -5.52 -13.30 19.05
CA LYS A 120 -5.39 -14.05 17.79
C LYS A 120 -5.17 -15.53 18.05
N GLU A 121 -4.32 -15.87 19.02
CA GLU A 121 -4.03 -17.25 19.41
C GLU A 121 -5.30 -17.95 19.90
N VAL A 122 -6.03 -17.32 20.83
CA VAL A 122 -7.31 -17.84 21.34
C VAL A 122 -8.32 -18.04 20.21
N ARG A 123 -8.40 -17.11 19.26
CA ARG A 123 -9.29 -17.25 18.10
C ARG A 123 -8.90 -18.42 17.21
N LEU A 124 -7.60 -18.72 17.09
CA LEU A 124 -7.11 -19.83 16.29
C LEU A 124 -7.45 -21.15 16.98
N GLN A 125 -7.19 -21.27 18.28
CA GLN A 125 -7.56 -22.42 19.10
C GLN A 125 -9.07 -22.68 19.05
N GLN A 126 -9.90 -21.64 19.23
CA GLN A 126 -11.36 -21.76 19.12
C GLN A 126 -11.81 -22.30 17.76
N LYS A 127 -11.12 -21.93 16.66
CA LYS A 127 -11.43 -22.47 15.34
C LYS A 127 -11.06 -23.94 15.22
N GLU A 128 -9.93 -24.34 15.78
CA GLU A 128 -9.50 -25.74 15.80
C GLU A 128 -10.46 -26.60 16.64
N ASP A 129 -10.85 -26.13 17.82
CA ASP A 129 -11.82 -26.82 18.67
C ASP A 129 -13.18 -26.96 17.98
N GLN A 130 -13.67 -25.89 17.35
CA GLN A 130 -14.90 -25.96 16.57
C GLN A 130 -14.78 -26.90 15.37
N ALA A 131 -13.61 -27.02 14.74
CA ALA A 131 -13.39 -27.95 13.65
C ALA A 131 -13.39 -29.41 14.16
N ARG A 132 -12.68 -29.69 15.27
CA ARG A 132 -12.68 -30.98 15.95
C ARG A 132 -14.10 -31.42 16.33
N GLU A 133 -14.86 -30.54 16.98
CA GLU A 133 -16.23 -30.83 17.39
C GLU A 133 -17.14 -31.12 16.18
N ARG A 134 -16.95 -30.42 15.06
CA ARG A 134 -17.69 -30.71 13.82
C ARG A 134 -17.36 -32.09 13.26
N GLU A 135 -16.10 -32.50 13.29
CA GLU A 135 -15.67 -33.83 12.83
C GLU A 135 -16.24 -34.93 13.72
N GLU A 136 -16.15 -34.78 15.05
CA GLU A 136 -16.74 -35.70 16.01
C GLU A 136 -18.25 -35.83 15.81
N ARG A 137 -18.97 -34.72 15.59
CA ARG A 137 -20.40 -34.74 15.25
C ARG A 137 -20.69 -35.48 13.96
N ARG A 138 -19.81 -35.43 12.95
CA ARG A 138 -19.97 -36.19 11.70
C ARG A 138 -19.77 -37.68 11.93
N ILE A 139 -18.74 -38.05 12.70
CA ILE A 139 -18.46 -39.45 13.07
C ILE A 139 -19.62 -40.01 13.91
N ALA A 140 -20.08 -39.30 14.94
CA ALA A 140 -21.19 -39.72 15.78
C ALA A 140 -22.47 -39.98 14.96
N LYS A 141 -22.80 -39.10 14.01
CA LYS A 141 -23.94 -39.31 13.10
C LYS A 141 -23.76 -40.53 12.20
N GLN A 142 -22.54 -40.85 11.78
CA GLN A 142 -22.28 -42.06 10.98
C GLN A 142 -22.43 -43.32 11.83
N VAL A 143 -21.86 -43.32 13.04
CA VAL A 143 -21.98 -44.43 14.00
C VAL A 143 -23.46 -44.68 14.36
N GLU A 144 -24.21 -43.64 14.66
CA GLU A 144 -25.65 -43.74 14.95
C GLU A 144 -26.45 -44.35 13.79
N LYS A 145 -26.14 -43.93 12.56
CA LYS A 145 -26.76 -44.51 11.35
C LYS A 145 -26.42 -45.99 11.19
N GLN A 146 -25.17 -46.40 11.43
CA GLN A 146 -24.76 -47.81 11.38
C GLN A 146 -25.51 -48.62 12.44
N LEU A 147 -25.56 -48.11 13.67
CA LEU A 147 -26.28 -48.75 14.78
C LEU A 147 -27.76 -48.93 14.46
N HIS A 148 -28.39 -47.92 13.83
CA HIS A 148 -29.77 -48.02 13.37
C HIS A 148 -29.95 -49.08 12.27
N GLN A 149 -29.02 -49.18 11.32
CA GLN A 149 -29.03 -50.21 10.28
C GLN A 149 -28.90 -51.62 10.88
N ASP A 150 -27.97 -51.82 11.82
CA ASP A 150 -27.75 -53.10 12.49
C ASP A 150 -28.98 -53.53 13.30
N GLN A 151 -29.62 -52.59 14.01
CA GLN A 151 -30.88 -52.85 14.70
C GLN A 151 -32.03 -53.23 13.77
N GLN A 152 -32.09 -52.64 12.56
CA GLN A 152 -33.07 -53.04 11.56
C GLN A 152 -32.76 -54.43 10.97
N ALA A 153 -31.48 -54.75 10.76
CA ALA A 153 -31.04 -56.05 10.28
C ALA A 153 -31.35 -57.16 11.30
N PHE A 154 -31.22 -56.90 12.61
CA PHE A 154 -31.53 -57.87 13.67
C PHE A 154 -33.03 -58.16 13.84
N LYS A 155 -33.90 -57.28 13.32
CA LYS A 155 -35.37 -57.43 13.40
C LYS A 155 -35.99 -58.17 12.20
N LYS A 156 -35.20 -58.52 11.17
CA LYS A 156 -35.62 -59.32 10.01
C LYS A 156 -35.16 -60.75 10.16
#